data_AF-A0A0C2MRD0-F1
#
_entry.id   AF-A0A0C2MRD0-F1
#
_cell.length_a   1.000
_cell.length_b   1.000
_cell.length_c   1.000
_cell.angle_alpha   90.00
_cell.angle_beta   90.00
_cell.angle_gamma   90.00
#
_symmetry.space_group_name_H-M   'P 1'
#
loop_
_entity.id
_entity.type
_entity.pdbx_description
1 polymer ?
#
loop_
_entity_poly.entity_id
_entity_poly.type
_entity_poly.pdbx_seq_one_letter_code
_entity_poly.pdbx_strand_id
1 'polypeptide(L)'
;MSREQMSTRNEMEDVVTDKEAGLKRLPDAGKLYSEAARLQEINLRLYKESLNNYEKAARCYRKANYRKAAIDCYRKIIDVLLKDNKIDRAIQRCFKYGYKCKELFCNMEKMEEFYKRGKELRLRHKISHTCSITTFDEYKYQYNLPKAKEDYERV
;
A
#
# COMPACT_ATOMS: atom_id res chain seq x y z
N MET A 1 -0.32 -0.15 -49.89
CA MET A 1 0.34 -0.17 -48.56
C MET A 1 1.71 -0.80 -48.72
N SER A 2 2.76 -0.08 -48.37
CA SER A 2 4.17 -0.51 -48.51
C SER A 2 4.53 -1.59 -47.48
N ARG A 3 5.45 -2.51 -47.84
CA ARG A 3 5.93 -3.59 -46.97
C ARG A 3 6.43 -3.10 -45.59
N GLU A 4 6.98 -1.90 -45.53
CA GLU A 4 7.45 -1.24 -44.30
C GLU A 4 6.32 -0.87 -43.31
N GLN A 5 5.11 -0.56 -43.82
CA GLN A 5 3.94 -0.28 -42.98
C GLN A 5 3.32 -1.56 -42.39
N MET A 6 3.60 -2.72 -42.98
CA MET A 6 3.14 -4.02 -42.48
C MET A 6 4.10 -4.59 -41.40
N SER A 7 5.41 -4.33 -41.53
CA SER A 7 6.43 -4.75 -40.55
C SER A 7 6.28 -4.05 -39.21
N THR A 8 6.09 -2.73 -39.23
CA THR A 8 5.95 -1.90 -38.03
C THR A 8 4.65 -2.19 -37.25
N ARG A 9 3.60 -2.63 -37.94
CA ARG A 9 2.33 -3.03 -37.31
C ARG A 9 2.46 -4.37 -36.56
N ASN A 10 3.15 -5.35 -37.13
CA ASN A 10 3.38 -6.64 -36.47
C ASN A 10 4.27 -6.49 -35.22
N GLU A 11 5.31 -5.66 -35.28
CA GLU A 11 6.18 -5.39 -34.13
C GLU A 11 5.44 -4.71 -32.97
N MET A 12 4.48 -3.82 -33.26
CA MET A 12 3.64 -3.21 -32.22
C MET A 12 2.64 -4.21 -31.61
N GLU A 13 2.06 -5.10 -32.40
CA GLU A 13 1.13 -6.14 -31.93
C GLU A 13 1.86 -7.19 -31.05
N ASP A 14 3.09 -7.57 -31.38
CA ASP A 14 3.92 -8.47 -30.57
C ASP A 14 4.35 -7.84 -29.23
N VAL A 15 4.72 -6.56 -29.21
CA VAL A 15 5.05 -5.84 -27.97
C VAL A 15 3.84 -5.65 -27.05
N VAL A 16 2.63 -5.53 -27.62
CA VAL A 16 1.38 -5.45 -26.84
C VAL A 16 1.03 -6.80 -26.23
N THR A 17 1.16 -7.90 -26.99
CA THR A 17 0.86 -9.25 -26.51
C THR A 17 1.84 -9.72 -25.42
N ASP A 18 3.12 -9.39 -25.50
CA ASP A 18 4.11 -9.69 -24.46
C ASP A 18 3.86 -8.92 -23.15
N LYS A 19 3.44 -7.65 -23.26
CA LYS A 19 3.04 -6.85 -22.08
C LYS A 19 1.80 -7.44 -21.42
N GLU A 20 0.79 -7.85 -22.20
CA GLU A 20 -0.41 -8.50 -21.68
C GLU A 20 -0.13 -9.87 -21.04
N ALA A 21 0.74 -10.67 -21.64
CA ALA A 21 1.18 -11.95 -21.07
C ALA A 21 1.93 -11.75 -19.74
N GLY A 22 2.77 -10.71 -19.66
CA GLY A 22 3.45 -10.31 -18.43
C GLY A 22 2.48 -9.90 -17.32
N LEU A 23 1.43 -9.14 -17.64
CA LEU A 23 0.37 -8.74 -16.70
C LEU A 23 -0.47 -9.92 -16.19
N LYS A 24 -0.77 -10.89 -17.06
CA LYS A 24 -1.53 -12.10 -16.69
C LYS A 24 -0.81 -12.99 -15.66
N ARG A 25 0.52 -13.00 -15.62
CA ARG A 25 1.32 -13.78 -14.66
C ARG A 25 1.55 -13.09 -13.31
N LEU A 26 1.21 -11.79 -13.19
CA LEU A 26 1.42 -11.03 -11.96
C LEU A 26 0.63 -11.58 -10.75
N PRO A 27 -0.65 -11.99 -10.86
CA PRO A 27 -1.37 -12.58 -9.73
C PRO A 27 -0.71 -13.85 -9.20
N ASP A 28 -0.21 -14.71 -10.09
CA ASP A 28 0.47 -15.97 -9.71
C ASP A 28 1.78 -15.68 -8.97
N ALA A 29 2.58 -14.74 -9.48
CA ALA A 29 3.76 -14.26 -8.77
C ALA A 29 3.39 -13.67 -7.40
N GLY A 30 2.29 -12.91 -7.33
CA GLY A 30 1.78 -12.35 -6.07
C GLY A 30 1.41 -13.44 -5.06
N LYS A 31 0.82 -14.54 -5.52
CA LYS A 31 0.48 -15.71 -4.70
C LYS A 31 1.73 -16.39 -4.16
N LEU A 32 2.71 -16.68 -5.02
CA LEU A 32 3.97 -17.30 -4.63
C LEU A 32 4.73 -16.46 -3.60
N TYR A 33 4.81 -15.13 -3.81
CA TYR A 33 5.42 -14.24 -2.83
C TYR A 33 4.67 -14.22 -1.49
N SER A 34 3.32 -14.22 -1.52
CA SER A 34 2.51 -14.24 -0.28
C SER A 34 2.70 -15.53 0.50
N GLU A 35 2.82 -16.65 -0.20
CA GLU A 35 3.03 -17.96 0.41
C GLU A 35 4.44 -18.09 1.00
N ALA A 36 5.47 -17.67 0.25
CA ALA A 36 6.84 -17.61 0.76
C ALA A 36 6.94 -16.72 2.01
N ALA A 37 6.29 -15.54 1.99
CA ALA A 37 6.27 -14.64 3.13
C ALA A 37 5.62 -15.28 4.37
N ARG A 38 4.52 -16.01 4.18
CA ARG A 38 3.81 -16.73 5.26
C ARG A 38 4.69 -17.82 5.88
N LEU A 39 5.37 -18.62 5.05
CA LEU A 39 6.27 -19.67 5.51
C LEU A 39 7.45 -19.10 6.30
N GLN A 40 8.04 -18.02 5.80
CA GLN A 40 9.14 -17.31 6.47
C GLN A 40 8.70 -16.72 7.81
N GLU A 41 7.51 -16.12 7.87
CA GLU A 41 6.94 -15.56 9.10
C GLU A 41 6.68 -16.63 10.16
N ILE A 42 5.92 -17.67 9.80
CA ILE A 42 5.38 -18.64 10.76
C ILE A 42 6.44 -19.66 11.15
N ASN A 43 7.13 -20.24 10.17
CA ASN A 43 7.98 -21.41 10.41
C ASN A 43 9.41 -21.00 10.77
N LEU A 44 9.92 -19.92 10.16
CA LEU A 44 11.34 -19.56 10.27
C LEU A 44 11.58 -18.28 11.09
N ARG A 45 10.52 -17.55 11.45
CA ARG A 45 10.60 -16.23 12.12
C ARG A 45 11.51 -15.23 11.39
N LEU A 46 11.61 -15.36 10.07
CA LEU A 46 12.40 -14.51 9.18
C LEU A 46 11.58 -13.29 8.78
N TYR A 47 11.40 -12.36 9.73
CA TYR A 47 10.48 -11.23 9.57
C TYR A 47 10.91 -10.26 8.47
N LYS A 48 12.21 -10.03 8.27
CA LYS A 48 12.72 -9.13 7.23
C LYS A 48 12.41 -9.66 5.83
N GLU A 49 12.65 -10.94 5.62
CA GLU A 49 12.42 -11.65 4.36
C GLU A 49 10.91 -11.75 4.08
N SER A 50 10.13 -12.08 5.11
CA SER A 50 8.67 -12.11 5.04
C SER A 50 8.10 -10.75 4.62
N LEU A 51 8.57 -9.66 5.23
CA LEU A 51 8.15 -8.30 4.87
C LEU A 51 8.44 -7.99 3.40
N ASN A 52 9.66 -8.29 2.93
CA ASN A 52 10.04 -8.06 1.54
C ASN A 52 9.13 -8.83 0.57
N ASN A 53 8.82 -10.09 0.90
CA ASN A 53 7.95 -10.92 0.07
C ASN A 53 6.49 -10.44 0.10
N TYR A 54 5.94 -10.02 1.25
CA TYR A 54 4.61 -9.39 1.27
C TYR A 54 4.58 -8.06 0.49
N GLU A 55 5.64 -7.26 0.51
CA GLU A 55 5.73 -6.02 -0.29
C GLU A 55 5.77 -6.31 -1.79
N LYS A 56 6.50 -7.35 -2.21
CA LYS A 56 6.50 -7.84 -3.61
C LYS A 56 5.13 -8.35 -4.03
N ALA A 57 4.47 -9.14 -3.18
CA ALA A 57 3.12 -9.64 -3.42
C ALA A 57 2.11 -8.49 -3.60
N ALA A 58 2.09 -7.53 -2.68
CA ALA A 58 1.22 -6.36 -2.77
C ALA A 58 1.44 -5.57 -4.08
N ARG A 59 2.70 -5.45 -4.51
CA ARG A 59 3.05 -4.79 -5.78
C ARG A 59 2.50 -5.54 -6.99
N CYS A 60 2.62 -6.87 -7.02
CA CYS A 60 2.06 -7.72 -8.06
C CYS A 60 0.54 -7.58 -8.13
N TYR A 61 -0.15 -7.74 -7.00
CA TYR A 61 -1.62 -7.62 -6.94
C TYR A 61 -2.10 -6.23 -7.33
N ARG A 62 -1.40 -5.16 -6.92
CA ARG A 62 -1.74 -3.79 -7.34
C ARG A 62 -1.66 -3.63 -8.86
N LYS A 63 -0.57 -4.10 -9.48
CA LYS A 63 -0.39 -3.99 -10.94
C LYS A 63 -1.44 -4.79 -11.71
N ALA A 64 -1.89 -5.91 -11.15
CA ALA A 64 -2.95 -6.72 -11.73
C ALA A 64 -4.38 -6.27 -11.35
N ASN A 65 -4.54 -5.19 -10.56
CA ASN A 65 -5.81 -4.70 -10.03
C ASN A 65 -6.56 -5.69 -9.08
N TYR A 66 -5.84 -6.58 -8.39
CA TYR A 66 -6.36 -7.49 -7.37
C TYR A 66 -6.40 -6.78 -6.00
N ARG A 67 -7.35 -5.85 -5.86
CA ARG A 67 -7.43 -4.90 -4.73
C ARG A 67 -7.46 -5.60 -3.36
N LYS A 68 -8.33 -6.61 -3.20
CA LYS A 68 -8.47 -7.35 -1.94
C LYS A 68 -7.15 -8.00 -1.51
N ALA A 69 -6.49 -8.71 -2.41
CA ALA A 69 -5.22 -9.38 -2.13
C ALA A 69 -4.08 -8.38 -1.81
N ALA A 70 -4.06 -7.22 -2.48
CA ALA A 70 -3.11 -6.16 -2.16
C ALA A 70 -3.33 -5.60 -0.74
N ILE A 71 -4.59 -5.36 -0.35
CA ILE A 71 -4.97 -4.89 0.98
C ILE A 71 -4.64 -5.94 2.05
N ASP A 72 -4.88 -7.22 1.78
CA ASP A 72 -4.51 -8.30 2.70
C ASP A 72 -2.99 -8.35 2.92
N CYS A 73 -2.18 -8.15 1.87
CA CYS A 73 -0.73 -8.01 2.02
C CYS A 73 -0.35 -6.81 2.90
N TYR A 74 -1.02 -5.67 2.78
CA TYR A 74 -0.79 -4.50 3.65
C TYR A 74 -1.05 -4.82 5.12
N ARG A 75 -2.13 -5.55 5.43
CA ARG A 75 -2.44 -6.00 6.79
C ARG A 75 -1.35 -6.93 7.32
N LYS A 76 -0.91 -7.91 6.52
CA LYS A 76 0.17 -8.83 6.88
C LYS A 76 1.50 -8.14 7.14
N ILE A 77 1.85 -7.12 6.35
CA ILE A 77 3.06 -6.33 6.60
C ILE A 77 3.03 -5.66 7.97
N ILE A 78 1.88 -5.09 8.37
CA ILE A 78 1.72 -4.49 9.69
C ILE A 78 1.83 -5.57 10.78
N ASP A 79 1.19 -6.73 10.59
CA ASP A 79 1.25 -7.84 11.56
C ASP A 79 2.68 -8.34 11.77
N VAL A 80 3.46 -8.50 10.70
CA VAL A 80 4.87 -8.91 10.78
C VAL A 80 5.71 -7.85 11.50
N LEU A 81 5.49 -6.56 11.23
CA LEU A 81 6.19 -5.49 11.94
C LEU A 81 5.88 -5.49 13.44
N LEU A 82 4.64 -5.79 13.83
CA LEU A 82 4.27 -5.92 15.24
C LEU A 82 4.94 -7.14 15.90
N LYS A 83 5.00 -8.29 15.19
CA LYS A 83 5.73 -9.48 15.67
C LYS A 83 7.23 -9.25 15.82
N ASP A 84 7.81 -8.45 14.94
CA ASP A 84 9.22 -8.02 14.97
C ASP A 84 9.47 -6.84 15.94
N ASN A 85 8.48 -6.47 16.77
CA ASN A 85 8.51 -5.37 17.73
C ASN A 85 8.89 -3.99 17.13
N LYS A 86 8.67 -3.79 15.82
CA LYS A 86 8.92 -2.53 15.10
C LYS A 86 7.67 -1.66 15.10
N ILE A 87 7.23 -1.27 16.30
CA ILE A 87 5.94 -0.60 16.53
C ILE A 87 5.80 0.71 15.75
N ASP A 88 6.81 1.59 15.77
CA ASP A 88 6.78 2.87 15.04
C ASP A 88 6.60 2.67 13.54
N ARG A 89 7.28 1.66 12.98
CA ARG A 89 7.13 1.31 11.56
C ARG A 89 5.74 0.73 11.29
N ALA A 90 5.19 -0.10 12.18
CA ALA A 90 3.84 -0.63 12.02
C ALA A 90 2.80 0.51 11.97
N ILE A 91 2.92 1.48 12.89
CA ILE A 91 2.09 2.68 12.92
C ILE A 91 2.22 3.49 11.63
N GLN A 92 3.44 3.77 11.19
CA GLN A 92 3.68 4.49 9.93
C GLN A 92 3.04 3.77 8.75
N ARG A 93 3.14 2.43 8.70
CA ARG A 93 2.54 1.61 7.63
C ARG A 93 1.02 1.63 7.65
N CYS A 94 0.38 1.70 8.82
CA CYS A 94 -1.07 1.94 8.90
C CYS A 94 -1.47 3.20 8.11
N PHE A 95 -0.88 4.36 8.41
CA PHE A 95 -1.23 5.60 7.69
C PHE A 95 -0.85 5.55 6.21
N LYS A 96 0.34 5.02 5.88
CA LYS A 96 0.77 4.89 4.49
C LYS A 96 -0.18 4.01 3.66
N TYR A 97 -0.65 2.89 4.22
CA TYR A 97 -1.54 1.97 3.52
C TYR A 97 -2.99 2.45 3.52
N GLY A 98 -3.43 3.16 4.56
CA GLY A 98 -4.71 3.84 4.54
C GLY A 98 -4.81 4.84 3.39
N TYR A 99 -3.80 5.72 3.26
CA TYR A 99 -3.72 6.68 2.15
C TYR A 99 -3.71 5.97 0.78
N LYS A 100 -2.93 4.90 0.63
CA LYS A 100 -2.94 4.10 -0.61
C LYS A 100 -4.29 3.46 -0.92
N CYS A 101 -5.07 3.05 0.08
CA CYS A 101 -6.40 2.49 -0.15
C CYS A 101 -7.37 3.52 -0.71
N LYS A 102 -7.29 4.76 -0.22
CA LYS A 102 -8.01 5.89 -0.79
C LYS A 102 -7.56 6.16 -2.23
N GLU A 103 -6.27 6.45 -2.44
CA GLU A 103 -5.78 6.94 -3.74
C GLU A 103 -5.83 5.90 -4.86
N LEU A 104 -5.49 4.64 -4.55
CA LEU A 104 -5.36 3.61 -5.59
C LEU A 104 -6.63 2.81 -5.80
N PHE A 105 -7.50 2.72 -4.80
CA PHE A 105 -8.66 1.82 -4.81
C PHE A 105 -9.98 2.54 -4.55
N CYS A 106 -9.96 3.87 -4.32
CA CYS A 106 -11.11 4.66 -3.88
C CYS A 106 -11.83 4.06 -2.66
N ASN A 107 -11.08 3.34 -1.80
CA ASN A 107 -11.65 2.59 -0.69
C ASN A 107 -11.47 3.37 0.62
N MET A 108 -12.43 4.25 0.89
CA MET A 108 -12.47 5.09 2.09
C MET A 108 -12.66 4.29 3.37
N GLU A 109 -13.45 3.20 3.32
CA GLU A 109 -13.67 2.31 4.46
C GLU A 109 -12.34 1.70 4.94
N LYS A 110 -11.55 1.15 4.02
CA LYS A 110 -10.24 0.56 4.36
C LYS A 110 -9.22 1.62 4.75
N MET A 111 -9.30 2.83 4.17
CA MET A 111 -8.50 3.97 4.63
C MET A 111 -8.74 4.22 6.13
N GLU A 112 -10.00 4.38 6.53
CA GLU A 112 -10.37 4.63 7.93
C GLU A 112 -10.00 3.46 8.84
N GLU A 113 -10.19 2.20 8.41
CA GLU A 113 -9.75 1.02 9.17
C GLU A 113 -8.26 1.07 9.50
N PHE A 114 -7.42 1.37 8.51
CA PHE A 114 -5.98 1.48 8.73
C PHE A 114 -5.63 2.68 9.63
N TYR A 115 -6.26 3.84 9.44
CA TYR A 115 -6.01 5.02 10.28
C TYR A 115 -6.40 4.76 11.73
N LYS A 116 -7.58 4.17 11.96
CA LYS A 116 -8.03 3.76 13.29
C LYS A 116 -7.03 2.81 13.93
N ARG A 117 -6.60 1.77 13.21
CA ARG A 117 -5.60 0.81 13.70
C ARG A 117 -4.27 1.50 14.06
N GLY A 118 -3.82 2.46 13.26
CA GLY A 118 -2.62 3.26 13.55
C GLY A 118 -2.75 4.08 14.83
N LYS A 119 -3.89 4.75 15.04
CA LYS A 119 -4.20 5.51 16.26
C LYS A 119 -4.25 4.60 17.49
N GLU A 120 -4.93 3.46 17.39
CA GLU A 120 -5.01 2.48 18.49
C GLU A 120 -3.64 1.94 18.90
N LEU A 121 -2.77 1.63 17.93
CA LEU A 121 -1.39 1.20 18.21
C LEU A 121 -0.60 2.29 18.93
N ARG A 122 -0.72 3.55 18.49
CA ARG A 122 -0.05 4.68 19.15
C ARG A 122 -0.49 4.84 20.60
N LEU A 123 -1.81 4.80 20.86
CA LEU A 123 -2.37 4.89 22.20
C LEU A 123 -1.88 3.74 23.10
N ARG A 124 -1.96 2.50 22.60
CA ARG A 124 -1.55 1.30 23.34
C ARG A 124 -0.09 1.35 23.77
N HIS A 125 0.78 1.85 22.91
CA HIS A 125 2.22 1.91 23.15
C HIS A 125 2.69 3.28 23.68
N LYS A 126 1.76 4.19 24.02
CA LYS A 126 2.04 5.54 24.55
C LYS A 126 3.00 6.36 23.66
N ILE A 127 2.89 6.19 22.35
CA ILE A 127 3.71 6.91 21.37
C ILE A 127 3.06 8.26 21.06
N SER A 128 3.69 9.34 21.52
CA SER A 128 3.25 10.71 21.26
C SER A 128 3.19 10.97 19.76
N HIS A 129 2.21 11.78 19.35
CA HIS A 129 2.16 12.28 17.98
C HIS A 129 3.00 13.54 17.92
N THR A 130 3.76 13.70 16.86
CA THR A 130 3.99 15.04 16.32
C THR A 130 3.64 14.94 14.85
N CYS A 131 2.53 15.53 14.43
CA CYS A 131 2.19 15.55 13.02
C CYS A 131 3.23 16.40 12.30
N SER A 132 3.93 15.83 11.32
CA SER A 132 4.90 16.58 10.51
C SER A 132 4.23 17.54 9.53
N ILE A 133 2.89 17.50 9.40
CA ILE A 133 2.13 18.59 8.77
C ILE A 133 2.12 19.76 9.77
N THR A 134 3.26 20.42 9.89
CA THR A 134 3.48 21.63 10.68
C THR A 134 3.40 22.88 9.82
N THR A 135 3.30 22.73 8.49
CA THR A 135 3.13 23.85 7.56
C THR A 135 1.65 24.18 7.45
N PHE A 136 1.25 25.23 8.16
CA PHE A 136 -0.04 25.86 8.00
C PHE A 136 -0.12 26.50 6.60
N ASP A 137 -0.98 25.97 5.74
CA ASP A 137 -1.30 26.57 4.45
C ASP A 137 -2.47 27.54 4.63
N GLU A 138 -2.15 28.81 4.79
CA GLU A 138 -3.13 29.87 5.06
C GLU A 138 -4.22 29.93 3.98
N TYR A 139 -3.89 29.70 2.71
CA TYR A 139 -4.85 29.72 1.60
C TYR A 139 -5.94 28.66 1.75
N LYS A 140 -5.63 27.52 2.37
CA LYS A 140 -6.60 26.43 2.63
C LYS A 140 -7.66 26.82 3.66
N TYR A 141 -7.37 27.82 4.50
CA TYR A 141 -8.20 28.25 5.63
C TYR A 141 -8.69 29.69 5.51
N GLN A 142 -8.16 30.47 4.56
CA GLN A 142 -8.45 31.90 4.33
C GLN A 142 -9.95 32.20 4.24
N TYR A 143 -10.77 31.23 3.79
CA TYR A 143 -12.23 31.36 3.68
C TYR A 143 -12.99 30.27 4.45
N ASN A 144 -12.31 29.51 5.32
CA ASN A 144 -12.92 28.41 6.06
C ASN A 144 -12.35 28.30 7.48
N LEU A 145 -12.61 29.36 8.26
CA LEU A 145 -12.32 29.41 9.70
C LEU A 145 -12.93 28.25 10.51
N PRO A 146 -14.16 27.77 10.23
CA PRO A 146 -14.71 26.61 10.94
C PRO A 146 -13.83 25.35 10.77
N LYS A 147 -13.36 25.10 9.55
CA LYS A 147 -12.46 23.98 9.25
C LYS A 147 -11.09 24.15 9.91
N ALA A 148 -10.59 25.39 10.02
CA ALA A 148 -9.34 25.67 10.72
C ALA A 148 -9.43 25.31 12.20
N LYS A 149 -10.54 25.69 12.85
CA LYS A 149 -10.81 25.36 14.26
C LYS A 149 -10.95 23.85 14.46
N GLU A 150 -11.69 23.18 13.58
CA GLU A 150 -11.87 21.74 13.64
C GLU A 150 -10.54 20.97 13.46
N ASP A 151 -9.70 21.40 12.51
CA ASP A 151 -8.39 20.80 12.30
C ASP A 151 -7.43 21.06 13.48
N TYR A 152 -7.50 22.23 14.14
CA TYR A 152 -6.72 22.56 15.34
C TYR A 152 -7.08 21.70 16.55
N GLU A 153 -8.38 21.49 16.80
CA GLU A 153 -8.88 20.69 17.93
C GLU A 153 -8.64 19.17 17.76
N ARG A 154 -8.24 18.72 16.57
CA ARG A 154 -7.94 17.32 16.23
C ARG A 154 -6.48 16.92 16.43
N VAL A 155 -5.58 17.89 16.71
CA VAL A 155 -4.14 17.67 16.95
C VAL A 155 -3.90 17.31 18.41
#